data_AF-A0A9W7L3X1-F1
#
_entry.id   AF-A0A9W7L3X1-F1
#
_cell.length_a   1.000
_cell.length_b   1.000
_cell.length_c   1.000
_cell.angle_alpha   90.00
_cell.angle_beta   90.00
_cell.angle_gamma   90.00
#
_symmetry.space_group_name_H-M   'P 1'
#
loop_
_entity.id
_entity.type
_entity.pdbx_description
1 polymer ?
#
loop_
_entity_poly.entity_id
_entity_poly.type
_entity_poly.pdbx_seq_one_letter_code
_entity_poly.pdbx_strand_id
1 'polypeptide(L)'
;RGYSRTGVCRGHPSPVTDIDFSMSSRFLQSNDLTHNVMLWDQWGDAVSSRAEKLARTSCTVNPNCVGLWEDCAGGEVTSVNVDPTTSILCAGDNFGRLKLYNYPVSTGG
;
A
#
# COMPACT_ATOMS: atom_id res chain seq x y z
N ARG A 1 -29.50 -10.37 -2.02
CA ARG A 1 -28.10 -10.84 -1.97
C ARG A 1 -27.57 -10.50 -0.58
N GLY A 2 -27.17 -11.50 0.21
CA GLY A 2 -26.67 -11.29 1.58
C GLY A 2 -25.15 -11.31 1.60
N TYR A 3 -24.55 -10.44 2.41
CA TYR A 3 -23.14 -10.49 2.73
C TYR A 3 -22.98 -11.15 4.10
N SER A 4 -22.03 -12.08 4.22
CA SER A 4 -21.67 -12.71 5.49
C SER A 4 -20.21 -12.41 5.80
N ARG A 5 -19.92 -12.07 7.06
CA ARG A 5 -18.53 -11.85 7.52
C ARG A 5 -17.77 -13.18 7.48
N THR A 6 -16.68 -13.23 6.73
CA THR A 6 -15.83 -14.44 6.58
C THR A 6 -14.70 -14.52 7.60
N GLY A 7 -14.21 -13.39 8.10
CA GLY A 7 -13.06 -13.34 9.00
C GLY A 7 -12.83 -11.97 9.64
N VAL A 8 -11.81 -11.88 10.50
CA VAL A 8 -11.30 -10.63 11.08
C VAL A 8 -9.77 -10.70 11.11
N CYS A 9 -9.12 -9.84 10.32
CA CYS A 9 -7.67 -9.66 10.34
C CYS A 9 -7.25 -9.03 11.69
N ARG A 10 -6.48 -9.75 12.51
CA ARG A 10 -5.97 -9.26 13.80
C ARG A 10 -4.46 -9.34 13.82
N GLY A 11 -3.79 -8.24 14.20
CA GLY A 11 -2.33 -8.26 14.37
C GLY A 11 -1.65 -6.90 14.26
N HIS A 12 -2.26 -5.92 13.58
CA HIS A 12 -1.67 -4.59 13.49
C HIS A 12 -1.50 -3.95 14.89
N PRO A 13 -0.31 -3.42 15.21
CA PRO A 13 -0.04 -2.74 16.48
C PRO A 13 -0.60 -1.31 16.54
N SER A 14 -1.00 -0.74 15.39
CA SER A 14 -1.60 0.59 15.30
C SER A 14 -2.78 0.60 14.32
N PRO A 15 -3.59 1.68 14.27
CA PRO A 15 -4.72 1.77 13.35
C PRO A 15 -4.33 1.55 11.89
N VAL A 16 -5.14 0.75 11.17
CA VAL A 16 -4.98 0.50 9.74
C VAL A 16 -5.28 1.77 8.94
N THR A 17 -4.39 2.13 8.02
CA THR A 17 -4.50 3.32 7.16
C THR A 17 -4.92 2.98 5.75
N ASP A 18 -4.34 1.92 5.18
CA ASP A 18 -4.46 1.58 3.78
C ASP A 18 -4.72 0.08 3.61
N ILE A 19 -5.46 -0.28 2.56
CA ILE A 19 -5.69 -1.67 2.17
C ILE A 19 -5.61 -1.81 0.65
N ASP A 20 -5.01 -2.90 0.17
CA ASP A 20 -4.95 -3.24 -1.26
C ASP A 20 -5.15 -4.74 -1.46
N PHE A 21 -6.03 -5.12 -2.38
CA PHE A 21 -6.21 -6.52 -2.77
C PHE A 21 -5.12 -6.96 -3.73
N SER A 22 -4.77 -8.25 -3.68
CA SER A 22 -3.89 -8.83 -4.69
C SER A 22 -4.60 -9.02 -6.04
N MET A 23 -3.82 -9.08 -7.12
CA MET A 23 -4.32 -9.36 -8.48
C MET A 23 -5.08 -10.68 -8.58
N SER A 24 -4.73 -11.66 -7.73
CA SER A 24 -5.42 -12.96 -7.69
C SER A 24 -6.71 -12.92 -6.86
N SER A 25 -6.98 -11.81 -6.15
CA SER A 25 -8.08 -11.66 -5.19
C SER A 25 -8.06 -12.66 -4.03
N ARG A 26 -6.94 -13.34 -3.78
CA ARG A 26 -6.81 -14.30 -2.67
C ARG A 26 -6.23 -13.69 -1.41
N PHE A 27 -5.59 -12.53 -1.54
CA PHE A 27 -4.88 -11.89 -0.45
C PHE A 27 -5.21 -10.42 -0.35
N LEU A 28 -5.09 -9.90 0.86
CA LEU A 28 -5.30 -8.50 1.21
C LEU A 28 -4.03 -8.00 1.90
N GLN A 29 -3.41 -6.96 1.37
CA GLN A 29 -2.38 -6.23 2.09
C GLN A 29 -3.03 -5.10 2.88
N SER A 30 -2.52 -4.84 4.08
CA SER A 30 -2.86 -3.64 4.84
C SER A 30 -1.61 -2.98 5.44
N ASN A 31 -1.67 -1.66 5.52
CA ASN A 31 -0.68 -0.84 6.21
C ASN A 31 -1.29 -0.21 7.46
N ASP A 32 -0.45 0.08 8.45
CA ASP A 32 -0.85 0.88 9.60
C ASP A 32 -0.12 2.21 9.71
N LEU A 33 -0.54 3.04 10.67
CA LEU A 33 0.02 4.36 10.96
C LEU A 33 1.51 4.33 11.35
N THR A 34 2.05 3.16 11.67
CA THR A 34 3.45 2.95 12.03
C THR A 34 4.22 2.23 10.92
N HIS A 35 3.69 2.25 9.70
CA HIS A 35 4.30 1.67 8.50
C HIS A 35 4.51 0.15 8.54
N ASN A 36 3.82 -0.59 9.43
CA ASN A 36 3.84 -2.05 9.34
C ASN A 36 2.97 -2.49 8.17
N VAL A 37 3.49 -3.45 7.40
CA VAL A 37 2.77 -4.10 6.30
C VAL A 37 2.43 -5.52 6.72
N MET A 38 1.15 -5.87 6.66
CA MET A 38 0.67 -7.23 6.86
C MET A 38 -0.08 -7.73 5.63
N LEU A 39 0.04 -9.03 5.35
CA LEU A 39 -0.70 -9.71 4.30
C LEU A 39 -1.64 -10.73 4.94
N TRP A 40 -2.87 -10.78 4.46
CA TRP A 40 -3.93 -11.64 4.97
C TRP A 40 -4.47 -12.52 3.85
N ASP A 41 -4.89 -13.72 4.20
CA ASP A 41 -5.75 -14.52 3.32
C ASP A 41 -7.24 -14.16 3.49
N GLN A 42 -8.08 -14.83 2.70
CA GLN A 42 -9.54 -14.65 2.68
C GLN A 42 -10.27 -15.02 3.99
N TRP A 43 -9.60 -15.72 4.92
CA TRP A 43 -10.12 -16.08 6.24
C TRP A 43 -9.66 -15.10 7.34
N GLY A 44 -8.73 -14.20 7.00
CA GLY A 44 -8.20 -13.18 7.90
C GLY A 44 -6.94 -13.64 8.65
N ASP A 45 -6.33 -14.75 8.24
CA ASP A 45 -5.08 -15.23 8.82
C ASP A 45 -3.89 -14.52 8.19
N ALA A 46 -2.89 -14.18 9.01
CA ALA A 46 -1.68 -13.52 8.56
C ALA A 46 -0.79 -14.49 7.78
N VAL A 47 -0.32 -14.07 6.61
CA VAL A 47 0.52 -14.87 5.72
C VAL A 47 1.84 -14.17 5.41
N SER A 48 2.87 -14.96 5.10
CA SER A 48 4.23 -14.45 4.80
C SER A 48 4.56 -14.36 3.31
N SER A 49 3.56 -14.49 2.42
CA SER A 49 3.77 -14.50 0.97
C SER A 49 4.27 -13.13 0.48
N ARG A 50 5.54 -13.06 0.03
CA ARG A 50 6.17 -11.81 -0.42
C ARG A 50 6.08 -11.55 -1.93
N ALA A 51 5.53 -12.48 -2.70
CA ALA A 51 5.69 -12.49 -4.16
C ALA A 51 4.43 -12.09 -4.95
N GLU A 52 3.34 -11.74 -4.29
CA GLU A 52 2.09 -11.45 -5.00
C GLU A 52 1.96 -9.97 -5.37
N LYS A 53 1.55 -9.72 -6.62
CA LYS A 53 1.31 -8.37 -7.12
C LYS A 53 -0.02 -7.86 -6.58
N LEU A 54 -0.03 -6.62 -6.09
CA LEU A 54 -1.25 -5.92 -5.74
C LEU A 54 -2.00 -5.48 -6.99
N ALA A 55 -3.33 -5.51 -6.94
CA ALA A 55 -4.20 -5.02 -8.01
C ALA A 55 -4.18 -3.49 -8.12
N ARG A 56 -3.91 -2.83 -7.00
CA ARG A 56 -3.77 -1.39 -6.88
C ARG A 56 -2.63 -1.10 -5.90
N THR A 57 -1.97 0.03 -6.10
CA THR A 57 -0.92 0.51 -5.21
C THR A 57 -1.42 1.81 -4.60
N SER A 58 -2.13 1.68 -3.47
CA SER A 58 -2.60 2.80 -2.66
C SER A 58 -1.97 2.81 -1.26
N CYS A 59 -1.41 1.69 -0.83
CA CYS A 59 -0.54 1.59 0.35
C CYS A 59 0.71 2.47 0.20
N THR A 60 0.87 3.44 1.12
CA THR A 60 2.02 4.35 1.20
C THR A 60 3.36 3.62 1.34
N VAL A 61 3.36 2.50 2.06
CA VAL A 61 4.49 1.58 2.20
C VAL A 61 4.26 0.41 1.26
N ASN A 62 5.02 0.36 0.17
CA ASN A 62 4.94 -0.68 -0.85
C ASN A 62 6.35 -0.98 -1.39
N PRO A 63 6.72 -2.25 -1.62
CA PRO A 63 7.99 -2.62 -2.24
C PRO A 63 8.29 -1.93 -3.58
N ASN A 64 7.26 -1.48 -4.31
CA ASN A 64 7.40 -0.80 -5.60
C ASN A 64 7.56 0.72 -5.48
N CYS A 65 7.62 1.27 -4.26
CA CYS A 65 7.58 2.71 -3.99
C CYS A 65 8.67 3.16 -3.00
N VAL A 66 9.79 2.45 -2.94
CA VAL A 66 10.86 2.65 -1.94
C VAL A 66 11.47 4.05 -2.01
N GLY A 67 11.56 4.67 -3.20
CA GLY A 67 12.18 5.99 -3.38
C GLY A 67 11.34 7.22 -3.04
N LEU A 68 10.07 7.05 -2.62
CA LEU A 68 9.20 8.21 -2.34
C LEU A 68 9.67 9.04 -1.14
N TRP A 69 10.28 8.41 -0.15
CA TRP A 69 10.55 9.02 1.15
C TRP A 69 11.77 9.94 1.16
N GLU A 70 12.70 9.76 0.23
CA GLU A 70 13.93 10.57 0.16
C GLU A 70 13.68 11.96 -0.46
N ASP A 71 12.67 12.07 -1.32
CA ASP A 71 12.44 13.28 -2.11
C ASP A 71 11.40 14.22 -1.46
N CYS A 72 10.68 13.83 -0.41
CA CYS A 72 9.62 14.67 0.16
C CYS A 72 10.10 15.89 0.97
N ALA A 73 11.37 16.29 0.88
CA ALA A 73 11.92 17.53 1.49
C ALA A 73 11.51 17.72 2.97
N GLY A 74 11.57 16.63 3.75
CA GLY A 74 11.19 16.60 5.16
C GLY A 74 9.69 16.43 5.45
N GLY A 75 8.84 16.30 4.43
CA GLY A 75 7.44 15.92 4.57
C GLY A 75 7.25 14.41 4.64
N GLU A 76 6.18 13.97 5.30
CA GLU A 76 5.78 12.57 5.38
C GLU A 76 4.76 12.27 4.28
N VAL A 77 4.98 11.21 3.50
CA VAL A 77 4.00 10.76 2.49
C VAL A 77 2.78 10.18 3.20
N THR A 78 1.63 10.80 3.00
CA THR A 78 0.37 10.43 3.66
C THR A 78 -0.58 9.68 2.74
N SER A 79 -0.39 9.79 1.42
CA SER A 79 -1.25 9.14 0.43
C SER A 79 -0.50 8.89 -0.88
N VAL A 80 -0.83 7.77 -1.54
CA VAL A 80 -0.30 7.45 -2.86
C VAL A 80 -1.40 6.92 -3.79
N ASN A 81 -1.23 7.15 -5.09
CA ASN A 81 -2.02 6.48 -6.11
C ASN A 81 -1.22 6.22 -7.37
N VAL A 82 -1.49 5.11 -8.03
CA VAL A 82 -0.86 4.75 -9.29
C VAL A 82 -1.92 4.64 -10.39
N ASP A 83 -1.66 5.30 -11.51
CA ASP A 83 -2.33 4.99 -12.76
C ASP A 83 -1.55 3.89 -13.49
N PRO A 84 -2.09 2.67 -13.60
CA PRO A 84 -1.40 1.56 -14.25
C PRO A 84 -1.33 1.70 -15.78
N THR A 85 -2.11 2.60 -16.38
CA THR A 85 -2.13 2.79 -17.84
C THR A 85 -1.00 3.69 -18.32
N THR A 86 -0.71 4.74 -17.55
CA THR A 86 0.36 5.70 -17.84
C THR A 86 1.65 5.41 -17.06
N SER A 87 1.60 4.47 -16.11
CA SER A 87 2.71 4.17 -15.18
C SER A 87 3.17 5.41 -14.41
N ILE A 88 2.22 6.24 -13.97
CA ILE A 88 2.49 7.43 -13.15
C ILE A 88 1.99 7.18 -11.73
N LEU A 89 2.82 7.52 -10.75
CA LEU A 89 2.47 7.54 -9.34
C LEU A 89 2.32 8.99 -8.86
N CYS A 90 1.24 9.28 -8.15
CA CYS A 90 1.03 10.53 -7.43
C CYS A 90 1.17 10.30 -5.92
N ALA A 91 2.01 11.08 -5.26
CA ALA A 91 2.21 11.06 -3.81
C ALA A 91 1.81 12.41 -3.21
N GLY A 92 1.03 12.36 -2.13
CA GLY A 92 0.69 13.52 -1.31
C GLY A 92 1.39 13.47 0.04
N ASP A 93 1.82 14.63 0.54
CA ASP A 93 2.47 14.74 1.84
C ASP A 93 1.64 15.49 2.90
N ASN A 94 2.11 15.48 4.14
CA ASN A 94 1.48 16.17 5.28
C ASN A 94 1.52 17.71 5.21
N PHE A 95 2.25 18.30 4.25
CA PHE A 95 2.23 19.73 3.97
C PHE A 95 1.23 20.11 2.86
N GLY A 96 0.50 19.13 2.32
CA GLY A 96 -0.47 19.34 1.23
C GLY A 96 0.18 19.48 -0.15
N ARG A 97 1.44 19.06 -0.30
CA ARG A 97 2.14 19.06 -1.59
C ARG A 97 1.86 17.75 -2.33
N LEU A 98 1.81 17.83 -3.65
CA LEU A 98 1.67 16.68 -4.55
C LEU A 98 2.94 16.53 -5.38
N LYS A 99 3.40 15.29 -5.55
CA LYS A 99 4.52 14.95 -6.42
C LYS A 99 4.16 13.78 -7.33
N LEU A 100 4.62 13.86 -8.58
CA LEU A 100 4.44 12.82 -9.58
C LEU A 100 5.76 12.11 -9.83
N TYR A 101 5.70 10.79 -9.95
CA TYR A 101 6.84 9.91 -10.20
C TYR A 101 6.51 8.92 -11.32
N ASN A 102 7.54 8.44 -12.01
CA ASN A 102 7.41 7.25 -12.84
C ASN A 102 7.24 6.03 -11.93
N TYR A 103 6.31 5.14 -12.26
CA TYR A 103 6.06 3.91 -11.53
C TYR A 103 6.71 2.71 -12.27
N PRO A 104 7.41 1.80 -11.56
CA PRO A 104 7.69 1.80 -10.12
C PRO A 104 8.75 2.84 -9.70
N VAL A 105 8.70 3.26 -8.43
CA VAL A 105 9.65 4.25 -7.86
C VAL A 105 10.77 3.52 -7.12
N SER A 106 11.96 3.47 -7.72
CA SER A 106 13.18 2.91 -7.11
C SER A 106 14.18 4.01 -6.76
N THR A 107 14.89 3.86 -5.65
CA THR A 107 16.08 4.67 -5.31
C THR A 107 17.22 4.26 -6.24
N GLY A 108 17.34 4.89 -7.41
CA GLY A 108 18.42 4.60 -8.34
C GLY A 108 18.12 5.00 -9.78
N GLY A 109 18.55 6.21 -10.13
CA GLY A 109 18.62 6.77 -11.48
C GLY A 109 19.38 8.08 -11.42
#